data_AF-A0A937NPI0-F1
#
_entry.id   AF-A0A937NPI0-F1
#
_cell.length_a   1.000
_cell.length_b   1.000
_cell.length_c   1.000
_cell.angle_alpha   90.00
_cell.angle_beta   90.00
_cell.angle_gamma   90.00
#
_symmetry.space_group_name_H-M   'P 1'
#
loop_
_entity.id
_entity.type
_entity.pdbx_description
1 polymer ?
#
loop_
_entity_poly.entity_id
_entity_poly.type
_entity_poly.pdbx_seq_one_letter_code
_entity_poly.pdbx_strand_id
1 'polypeptide(L)'
;MKYEEWLARVPESLKKDPIWKFVAYPKALLLFDLVWEDSEKLLRDTRGREVARQLVRSAGSVSANIDEGFGRGIDRKEYVQFLRYALGSARETRSWHYKSRHLLTEQVIQHRMDLCSEIIALLVTAIKNRKQSHR
;
A
#
# COMPACT_ATOMS: atom_id res chain seq x y z
N MET A 1 -10.83 10.70 1.98
CA MET A 1 -11.51 10.01 0.87
C MET A 1 -11.76 8.55 1.24
N LYS A 2 -12.95 8.03 0.95
CA LYS A 2 -13.30 6.59 1.09
C LYS A 2 -12.90 5.80 -0.16
N TYR A 3 -12.88 4.47 -0.07
CA TYR A 3 -12.46 3.61 -1.19
C TYR A 3 -13.37 3.75 -2.42
N GLU A 4 -14.69 3.84 -2.22
CA GLU A 4 -15.67 3.96 -3.30
C GLU A 4 -15.56 5.30 -4.04
N GLU A 5 -15.34 6.38 -3.28
CA GLU A 5 -15.11 7.72 -3.82
C GLU A 5 -13.83 7.79 -4.65
N TRP A 6 -12.77 7.12 -4.17
CA TRP A 6 -11.51 7.01 -4.91
C TRP A 6 -11.66 6.15 -6.15
N LEU A 7 -12.31 4.99 -6.03
CA LEU A 7 -12.50 4.02 -7.11
C LEU A 7 -13.24 4.65 -8.32
N ALA A 8 -14.20 5.55 -8.05
CA ALA A 8 -14.92 6.28 -9.08
C ALA A 8 -14.02 7.20 -9.94
N ARG A 9 -12.86 7.61 -9.41
CA ARG A 9 -11.88 8.48 -10.09
C ARG A 9 -10.82 7.70 -10.87
N VAL A 10 -10.71 6.40 -10.64
CA VAL A 10 -9.69 5.58 -11.29
C VAL A 10 -10.02 5.40 -12.78
N PRO A 11 -9.05 5.57 -13.70
CA PRO A 11 -9.25 5.32 -15.12
C PRO A 11 -9.71 3.89 -15.43
N GLU A 12 -10.60 3.76 -16.42
CA GLU A 12 -11.12 2.46 -16.84
C GLU A 12 -10.06 1.52 -17.41
N SER A 13 -9.01 2.07 -18.03
CA SER A 13 -7.85 1.30 -18.50
C SER A 13 -7.14 0.57 -17.37
N LEU A 14 -6.96 1.22 -16.21
CA LEU A 14 -6.29 0.62 -15.05
C LEU A 14 -7.16 -0.45 -14.40
N LYS A 15 -8.48 -0.22 -14.32
CA LYS A 15 -9.45 -1.21 -13.78
C LYS A 15 -9.55 -2.49 -14.63
N LYS A 16 -9.27 -2.39 -15.92
CA LYS A 16 -9.28 -3.53 -16.86
C LYS A 16 -7.99 -4.35 -16.84
N ASP A 17 -6.92 -3.83 -16.22
CA ASP A 17 -5.68 -4.57 -16.10
C ASP A 17 -5.88 -5.86 -15.27
N PRO A 18 -5.39 -7.03 -15.70
CA PRO A 18 -5.49 -8.27 -14.93
C PRO A 18 -5.00 -8.17 -13.48
N ILE A 19 -4.00 -7.33 -13.18
CA ILE A 19 -3.50 -7.11 -11.81
C ILE A 19 -4.57 -6.54 -10.89
N TRP A 20 -5.58 -5.83 -11.43
CA TRP A 20 -6.68 -5.23 -10.67
C TRP A 20 -7.50 -6.25 -9.88
N LYS A 21 -7.55 -7.51 -10.35
CA LYS A 21 -8.21 -8.62 -9.65
C LYS A 21 -7.54 -8.96 -8.32
N PHE A 22 -6.26 -8.60 -8.16
CA PHE A 22 -5.58 -8.72 -6.88
C PHE A 22 -5.89 -7.50 -6.02
N VAL A 23 -6.93 -7.60 -5.19
CA VAL A 23 -7.51 -6.49 -4.39
C VAL A 23 -6.50 -5.69 -3.55
N ALA A 24 -5.36 -6.29 -3.18
CA ALA A 24 -4.29 -5.55 -2.49
C ALA A 24 -3.72 -4.41 -3.35
N TYR A 25 -3.70 -4.57 -4.68
CA TYR A 25 -3.18 -3.60 -5.63
C TYR A 25 -3.97 -2.27 -5.63
N PRO A 26 -5.28 -2.23 -5.92
CA PRO A 26 -6.03 -0.97 -5.88
C PRO A 26 -6.02 -0.33 -4.49
N LYS A 27 -6.01 -1.12 -3.42
CA LYS A 27 -5.86 -0.58 -2.05
C LYS A 27 -4.49 0.03 -1.80
N ALA A 28 -3.42 -0.53 -2.36
CA ALA A 28 -2.08 0.04 -2.29
C ALA A 28 -1.98 1.37 -3.06
N LEU A 29 -2.67 1.50 -4.20
CA LEU A 29 -2.77 2.76 -4.92
C LEU A 29 -3.54 3.82 -4.12
N LEU A 30 -4.70 3.46 -3.55
CA LEU A 30 -5.42 4.35 -2.63
C LEU A 30 -4.53 4.77 -1.45
N LEU A 31 -3.79 3.84 -0.85
CA LEU A 31 -2.89 4.14 0.25
C LEU A 31 -1.87 5.23 -0.13
N PHE A 32 -1.35 5.21 -1.35
CA PHE A 32 -0.42 6.24 -1.83
C PHE A 32 -1.10 7.61 -1.97
N ASP A 33 -2.29 7.69 -2.55
CA ASP A 33 -3.04 8.95 -2.68
C ASP A 33 -3.37 9.55 -1.31
N LEU A 34 -3.73 8.70 -0.34
CA LEU A 34 -3.98 9.15 1.02
C LEU A 34 -2.70 9.67 1.72
N VAL A 35 -1.56 9.03 1.47
CA VAL A 35 -0.24 9.51 1.94
C VAL A 35 0.14 10.82 1.27
N TRP A 36 -0.19 11.01 0.00
CA TRP A 36 0.01 12.26 -0.70
C TRP A 36 -0.76 13.40 -0.02
N GLU A 37 -2.06 13.20 0.26
CA GLU A 37 -2.89 14.15 1.00
C GLU A 37 -2.32 14.45 2.41
N ASP A 38 -1.93 13.41 3.15
CA ASP A 38 -1.40 13.57 4.51
C ASP A 38 -0.07 14.35 4.52
N SER A 39 0.74 14.20 3.46
CA SER A 39 2.04 14.86 3.33
C SER A 39 1.92 16.39 3.33
N GLU A 40 0.84 16.97 2.83
CA GLU A 40 0.63 18.42 2.83
C GLU A 40 0.65 19.02 4.25
N LYS A 41 0.13 18.27 5.24
CA LYS A 41 0.15 18.66 6.66
C LYS A 41 1.52 18.41 7.28
N LEU A 42 2.09 17.23 7.01
CA LEU A 42 3.37 16.82 7.58
C LEU A 42 4.52 17.72 7.16
N LEU A 43 4.54 18.20 5.90
CA LEU A 43 5.60 19.04 5.37
C LEU A 43 5.72 20.41 6.06
N ARG A 44 4.69 20.84 6.81
CA ARG A 44 4.68 22.10 7.57
C ARG A 44 5.53 22.05 8.85
N ASP A 45 5.83 20.85 9.36
CA ASP A 45 6.70 20.65 10.54
C ASP A 45 8.04 20.02 10.12
N THR A 46 9.16 20.51 10.67
CA THR A 46 10.50 20.01 10.32
C THR A 46 10.66 18.50 10.54
N ARG A 47 10.09 17.94 11.62
CA ARG A 47 10.11 16.51 11.91
C ARG A 47 9.10 15.77 11.03
N GLY A 48 7.96 16.41 10.77
CA GLY A 48 6.94 15.91 9.85
C GLY A 48 7.49 15.69 8.43
N ARG A 49 8.41 16.53 7.95
CA ARG A 49 9.09 16.33 6.65
C ARG A 49 9.84 15.01 6.57
N GLU A 50 10.54 14.62 7.62
CA GLU A 50 11.23 13.32 7.65
C GLU A 50 10.24 12.16 7.62
N VAL A 51 9.16 12.26 8.38
CA VAL A 51 8.08 11.26 8.38
C VAL A 51 7.39 11.18 7.01
N ALA A 52 7.10 12.30 6.37
CA ALA A 52 6.48 12.35 5.04
C ALA A 52 7.34 11.66 3.98
N ARG A 53 8.67 11.90 3.97
CA ARG A 53 9.58 11.21 3.04
C ARG A 53 9.54 9.70 3.21
N GLN A 54 9.51 9.23 4.44
CA GLN A 54 9.44 7.80 4.74
C GLN A 54 8.08 7.21 4.34
N LEU A 55 6.99 7.92 4.60
CA LEU A 55 5.65 7.52 4.17
C LEU A 55 5.52 7.41 2.66
N VAL A 56 5.93 8.44 1.91
CA VAL A 56 5.85 8.46 0.44
C VAL A 56 6.63 7.30 -0.15
N ARG A 57 7.86 7.05 0.33
CA ARG A 57 8.70 5.95 -0.14
C ARG A 57 8.12 4.58 0.18
N SER A 58 7.74 4.35 1.43
CA SER A 58 7.22 3.05 1.87
C SER A 58 5.87 2.75 1.25
N ALA A 59 4.94 3.71 1.19
CA ALA A 59 3.62 3.52 0.59
C ALA A 59 3.71 3.27 -0.93
N GLY A 60 4.49 4.08 -1.66
CA GLY A 60 4.67 3.89 -3.10
C GLY A 60 5.36 2.57 -3.45
N SER A 61 6.23 2.09 -2.56
CA SER A 61 6.88 0.79 -2.71
C SER A 61 5.91 -0.40 -2.61
N VAL A 62 4.74 -0.25 -1.97
CA VAL A 62 3.76 -1.33 -1.87
C VAL A 62 3.20 -1.70 -3.25
N SER A 63 2.60 -0.74 -3.96
CA SER A 63 2.05 -0.98 -5.30
C SER A 63 3.14 -1.31 -6.31
N ALA A 64 4.28 -0.60 -6.27
CA ALA A 64 5.39 -0.84 -7.18
C ALA A 64 5.95 -2.27 -7.09
N ASN A 65 6.08 -2.83 -5.89
CA ASN A 65 6.51 -4.24 -5.76
C ASN A 65 5.41 -5.21 -6.23
N ILE A 66 4.14 -4.89 -6.06
CA ILE A 66 3.04 -5.72 -6.59
C ILE A 66 3.07 -5.72 -8.12
N ASP A 67 3.24 -4.55 -8.75
CA ASP A 67 3.40 -4.39 -10.21
C ASP A 67 4.61 -5.16 -10.74
N GLU A 68 5.78 -4.93 -10.17
CA GLU A 68 7.04 -5.56 -10.58
C GLU A 68 6.96 -7.09 -10.47
N GLY A 69 6.39 -7.58 -9.36
CA GLY A 69 6.14 -9.00 -9.19
C GLY A 69 5.19 -9.55 -10.25
N PHE A 70 4.09 -8.85 -10.52
CA PHE A 70 3.09 -9.30 -11.49
C PHE A 70 3.65 -9.34 -12.91
N GLY A 71 4.40 -8.31 -13.32
CA GLY A 71 5.04 -8.22 -14.63
C GLY A 71 6.09 -9.30 -14.89
N ARG A 72 6.67 -9.90 -13.84
CA ARG A 72 7.61 -11.02 -13.94
C ARG A 72 6.94 -12.40 -14.08
N GLY A 73 5.62 -12.46 -13.98
CA GLY A 73 4.84 -13.70 -14.09
C GLY A 73 4.41 -14.28 -12.74
N ILE A 74 3.11 -14.46 -12.57
CA ILE A 74 2.46 -14.87 -11.31
C ILE A 74 2.80 -16.31 -10.85
N ASP A 75 3.30 -17.13 -11.76
CA ASP A 75 3.72 -18.51 -11.59
C ASP A 75 5.20 -18.65 -11.21
N ARG A 76 5.96 -17.55 -11.26
CA ARG A 76 7.39 -17.52 -10.95
C ARG A 76 7.64 -17.38 -9.44
N LYS A 77 8.75 -17.94 -8.97
CA LYS A 77 9.16 -17.85 -7.55
C LYS A 77 9.42 -16.40 -7.13
N GLU A 78 9.89 -15.59 -8.08
CA GLU A 78 10.14 -14.17 -7.96
C GLU A 78 8.87 -13.40 -7.56
N TYR A 79 7.69 -13.78 -8.07
CA TYR A 79 6.44 -13.11 -7.71
C TYR A 79 6.22 -13.10 -6.19
N VAL A 80 6.40 -14.25 -5.54
CA VAL A 80 6.27 -14.37 -4.08
C VAL A 80 7.33 -13.53 -3.35
N GLN A 81 8.53 -13.39 -3.92
CA GLN A 81 9.58 -12.54 -3.35
C GLN A 81 9.18 -11.07 -3.39
N PHE A 82 8.65 -10.59 -4.51
CA PHE A 82 8.12 -9.23 -4.63
C PHE A 82 6.94 -8.95 -3.71
N LEU A 83 6.02 -9.90 -3.54
CA LEU A 83 4.95 -9.77 -2.55
C LEU A 83 5.47 -9.66 -1.11
N ARG A 84 6.61 -10.29 -0.78
CA ARG A 84 7.25 -10.11 0.53
C ARG A 84 7.84 -8.72 0.70
N TYR A 85 8.41 -8.13 -0.35
CA TYR A 85 8.87 -6.74 -0.32
C TYR A 85 7.69 -5.78 -0.13
N ALA A 86 6.60 -5.96 -0.89
CA ALA A 86 5.36 -5.21 -0.69
C ALA A 86 4.82 -5.33 0.75
N LEU A 87 4.87 -6.54 1.33
CA LEU A 87 4.45 -6.79 2.72
C LEU A 87 5.34 -6.05 3.73
N GLY A 88 6.66 -6.02 3.51
CA GLY A 88 7.60 -5.23 4.30
C GLY A 88 7.25 -3.75 4.26
N SER A 89 7.11 -3.20 3.05
CA SER A 89 6.76 -1.79 2.83
C SER A 89 5.40 -1.41 3.43
N ALA A 90 4.39 -2.28 3.36
CA ALA A 90 3.08 -2.02 3.96
C ALA A 90 3.15 -1.98 5.50
N ARG A 91 3.94 -2.86 6.12
CA ARG A 91 4.19 -2.83 7.58
C ARG A 91 4.94 -1.59 8.01
N GLU A 92 5.93 -1.18 7.23
CA GLU A 92 6.69 0.03 7.47
C GLU A 92 5.80 1.27 7.37
N THR A 93 4.99 1.36 6.31
CA THR A 93 4.01 2.45 6.09
C THR A 93 3.07 2.58 7.27
N ARG A 94 2.56 1.46 7.81
CA ARG A 94 1.70 1.47 9.00
C ARG A 94 2.40 2.04 10.23
N SER A 95 3.67 1.68 10.43
CA SER A 95 4.49 2.17 11.55
C SER A 95 4.74 3.68 11.43
N TRP A 96 5.02 4.17 10.23
CA TRP A 96 5.21 5.61 9.99
C TRP A 96 3.92 6.41 10.20
N HIS A 97 2.75 5.89 9.81
CA HIS A 97 1.48 6.53 10.14
C HIS A 97 1.28 6.65 11.65
N TYR A 98 1.53 5.58 12.42
CA TYR A 98 1.46 5.67 13.89
C TYR A 98 2.40 6.73 14.46
N LYS A 99 3.62 6.87 13.93
CA LYS A 99 4.57 7.93 14.33
C LYS A 99 4.05 9.34 13.96
N SER A 100 3.30 9.47 12.86
CA SER A 100 2.74 10.74 12.39
C SER A 100 1.56 11.27 13.21
N ARG A 101 1.05 10.50 14.19
CA ARG A 101 -0.08 10.88 15.08
C ARG A 101 0.10 12.18 15.87
N HIS A 102 1.32 12.69 15.96
CA HIS A 102 1.60 13.98 16.59
C HIS A 102 1.20 15.17 15.71
N LEU A 103 0.98 14.95 14.41
CA LEU A 103 0.69 15.99 13.42
C LEU A 103 -0.60 15.72 12.61
N LEU A 104 -1.12 14.51 12.67
CA LEU A 104 -2.38 14.11 12.05
C LEU A 104 -3.41 13.74 13.11
N THR A 105 -4.69 13.93 12.79
CA THR A 105 -5.83 13.60 13.66
C THR A 105 -5.96 12.10 13.87
N GLU A 106 -6.47 11.68 15.03
CA GLU A 106 -6.72 10.28 15.37
C GLU A 106 -7.56 9.55 14.31
N GLN A 107 -8.62 10.19 13.79
CA GLN A 107 -9.46 9.58 12.75
C GLN A 107 -8.69 9.28 11.46
N VAL A 108 -7.77 10.17 11.07
CA VAL A 108 -6.89 9.95 9.91
C VAL A 108 -5.98 8.77 10.21
N ILE A 109 -5.27 8.78 11.34
CA ILE A 109 -4.34 7.70 11.70
C ILE A 109 -5.02 6.34 11.71
N GLN A 110 -6.18 6.23 12.36
CA GLN A 110 -6.94 5.00 12.44
C GLN A 110 -7.29 4.49 11.03
N HIS A 111 -7.86 5.36 10.18
CA HIS A 111 -8.21 4.99 8.82
C HIS A 111 -7.01 4.51 7.98
N ARG A 112 -5.84 5.17 8.09
CA ARG A 112 -4.62 4.73 7.38
C ARG A 112 -4.11 3.39 7.91
N MET A 113 -4.10 3.21 9.22
CA MET A 113 -3.61 1.99 9.85
C MET A 113 -4.50 0.78 9.55
N ASP A 114 -5.81 0.99 9.47
CA ASP A 114 -6.78 -0.04 9.07
C ASP A 114 -6.57 -0.46 7.62
N LEU A 115 -6.43 0.51 6.70
CA LEU A 115 -6.13 0.24 5.29
C LEU A 115 -4.81 -0.53 5.13
N CYS A 116 -3.74 -0.12 5.82
CA CYS A 116 -2.48 -0.87 5.83
C CYS A 116 -2.67 -2.30 6.36
N SER A 117 -3.46 -2.49 7.40
CA SER A 117 -3.70 -3.81 8.01
C SER A 117 -4.46 -4.74 7.07
N GLU A 118 -5.42 -4.21 6.31
CA GLU A 118 -6.13 -4.94 5.27
C GLU A 118 -5.18 -5.36 4.13
N ILE A 119 -4.35 -4.44 3.62
CA ILE A 119 -3.34 -4.74 2.60
C ILE A 119 -2.37 -5.82 3.08
N ILE A 120 -1.89 -5.71 4.33
CA ILE A 120 -1.02 -6.71 4.97
C ILE A 120 -1.70 -8.08 5.00
N ALA A 121 -2.98 -8.16 5.37
CA ALA A 121 -3.72 -9.42 5.42
C ALA A 121 -3.85 -10.05 4.03
N LEU A 122 -4.18 -9.26 3.00
CA LEU A 122 -4.28 -9.71 1.62
C LEU A 122 -2.94 -10.25 1.10
N LEU A 123 -1.84 -9.52 1.34
CA LEU A 123 -0.49 -9.95 0.96
C LEU A 123 -0.06 -11.24 1.67
N VAL A 124 -0.31 -11.37 2.98
CA VAL A 124 0.00 -12.58 3.74
C VAL A 124 -0.76 -13.79 3.20
N THR A 125 -2.06 -13.63 2.92
CA THR A 125 -2.89 -14.71 2.35
C THR A 125 -2.38 -15.11 0.96
N ALA A 126 -2.09 -14.15 0.09
CA ALA A 126 -1.56 -14.42 -1.24
C ALA A 126 -0.22 -15.19 -1.19
N ILE A 127 0.71 -14.77 -0.33
CA ILE A 127 2.01 -15.44 -0.13
C ILE A 127 1.82 -16.88 0.40
N LYS A 128 0.88 -17.11 1.32
CA LYS A 128 0.62 -18.43 1.89
C LYS A 128 0.03 -19.40 0.86
N ASN A 129 -0.98 -18.96 0.11
CA ASN A 129 -1.67 -19.81 -0.87
C ASN A 129 -0.71 -20.27 -1.99
N ARG A 130 0.22 -19.42 -2.41
CA ARG A 130 1.25 -19.78 -3.41
C ARG A 130 2.28 -20.80 -2.90
N LYS A 131 2.58 -20.82 -1.61
CA LYS A 131 3.48 -21.85 -1.03
C LYS A 131 2.82 -23.23 -1.01
N GLN A 132 1.49 -23.29 -0.89
CA GLN A 132 0.75 -24.55 -0.86
C GLN A 132 0.58 -25.15 -2.26
N SER A 133 0.45 -24.32 -3.31
CA SER A 133 0.33 -24.79 -4.69
C SER A 133 1.62 -25.32 -5.32
N HIS A 134 2.77 -25.15 -4.66
CA HIS A 134 4.08 -25.62 -5.13
C HIS A 134 4.68 -26.71 -4.24
N ARG A 135 3.86 -27.33 -3.37
CA ARG A 135 4.18 -28.58 -2.68
C ARG A 135 3.46 -29.72 -3.36
#